data_AF-A0A7X7XU99-F1
#
_entry.id   AF-A0A7X7XU99-F1
#
_cell.length_a   1.000
_cell.length_b   1.000
_cell.length_c   1.000
_cell.angle_alpha   90.00
_cell.angle_beta   90.00
_cell.angle_gamma   90.00
#
_symmetry.space_group_name_H-M   'P 1'
#
loop_
_entity.id
_entity.type
_entity.pdbx_description
1 polymer ?
#
loop_
_entity_poly.entity_id
_entity_poly.type
_entity_poly.pdbx_seq_one_letter_code
_entity_poly.pdbx_strand_id
1 'polypeptide(L)'
;MSTNNNNTNNEPKVKPRRHGGFGGGRAAAMSGEKAKDFKGTLKRLMTYLKPQAFPMLLVIIFTIISVTFTIMSPKMMGRATNKLFEGIISKNLPAGTTKDQVIQMLKLRGENQFADMISAMDITPGKGVDFNALLHLLLTLLVIYILAAFFQWLQQYTMAGVAQNVVYNLRRDVDNKLSKLPLKYYDNHSHGDILSRVTNDVDNIAHTLQQTITQIVHAIAIVVGVLIMMFSISPLLSWISLAIIPLSFLVTMFIMRRSQKYFIAQWDSTGALNGHIEETFTGHNIVGAFNQQDKAIKRFDK
;
A
#
# COMPACT_ATOMS: atom_id res chain seq x y z
N MET A 1 54.34 -55.82 -22.30
CA MET A 1 53.16 -56.40 -21.62
C MET A 1 52.76 -55.43 -20.51
N SER A 2 51.78 -54.55 -20.71
CA SER A 2 50.31 -54.83 -20.77
C SER A 2 49.89 -55.51 -19.47
N THR A 3 49.04 -54.99 -18.58
CA THR A 3 47.93 -54.02 -18.62
C THR A 3 47.53 -53.77 -17.16
N ASN A 4 47.09 -52.57 -16.76
CA ASN A 4 45.80 -52.51 -16.05
C ASN A 4 45.19 -51.10 -16.08
N ASN A 5 43.91 -51.10 -16.43
CA ASN A 5 42.98 -50.00 -16.55
C ASN A 5 42.26 -49.84 -15.19
N ASN A 6 41.87 -48.63 -14.80
CA ASN A 6 40.64 -48.41 -14.01
C ASN A 6 40.31 -46.91 -13.88
N ASN A 7 39.52 -46.46 -14.85
CA ASN A 7 38.31 -45.66 -14.72
C ASN A 7 38.05 -45.01 -13.34
N THR A 8 38.17 -43.68 -13.29
CA THR A 8 37.64 -42.86 -12.21
C THR A 8 36.13 -42.69 -12.38
N ASN A 9 35.37 -43.21 -11.41
CA ASN A 9 33.93 -43.06 -11.32
C ASN A 9 33.52 -41.58 -11.22
N ASN A 10 32.79 -41.10 -12.23
CA ASN A 10 31.95 -39.91 -12.15
C ASN A 10 30.69 -40.26 -11.35
N GLU A 11 30.73 -40.14 -10.03
CA GLU A 11 29.51 -40.11 -9.22
C GLU A 11 28.90 -38.69 -9.25
N PRO A 12 27.59 -38.54 -9.54
CA PRO A 12 26.93 -37.26 -9.38
C PRO A 12 26.85 -36.91 -7.89
N LYS A 13 27.48 -35.78 -7.52
CA LYS A 13 27.40 -35.21 -6.16
C LYS A 13 25.93 -35.00 -5.77
N VAL A 14 25.37 -35.90 -4.98
CA VAL A 14 24.07 -35.73 -4.33
C VAL A 14 24.22 -34.60 -3.32
N LYS A 15 23.67 -33.42 -3.66
CA LYS A 15 23.58 -32.30 -2.71
C LYS A 15 22.73 -32.75 -1.53
N PRO A 16 23.19 -32.59 -0.27
CA PRO A 16 22.37 -32.94 0.87
C PRO A 16 21.08 -32.10 0.84
N ARG A 17 19.93 -32.78 0.90
CA ARG A 17 18.62 -32.17 1.10
C ARG A 17 18.66 -31.40 2.42
N ARG A 18 18.65 -30.07 2.35
CA ARG A 18 18.40 -29.21 3.50
C ARG A 18 17.03 -29.58 4.07
N HIS A 19 17.03 -30.16 5.27
CA HIS A 19 15.84 -30.26 6.10
C HIS A 19 15.30 -28.83 6.29
N GLY A 20 14.04 -28.61 5.90
CA GLY A 20 13.34 -27.36 6.14
C GLY A 20 13.01 -27.25 7.61
N GLY A 21 13.87 -26.58 8.37
CA GLY A 21 13.55 -26.09 9.71
C GLY A 21 12.53 -24.96 9.62
N PHE A 22 11.49 -25.04 10.44
CA PHE A 22 10.57 -23.95 10.71
C PHE A 22 11.31 -22.88 11.53
N GLY A 23 12.05 -22.00 10.85
CA GLY A 23 12.95 -21.03 11.50
C GLY A 23 12.91 -19.64 10.87
N GLY A 24 12.09 -18.77 11.46
CA GLY A 24 12.31 -17.33 11.66
C GLY A 24 12.87 -16.45 10.54
N GLY A 25 11.99 -15.65 9.92
CA GLY A 25 12.21 -14.23 9.61
C GLY A 25 13.20 -13.84 8.49
N ARG A 26 14.28 -14.59 8.26
CA ARG A 26 15.21 -14.36 7.13
C ARG A 26 14.60 -14.77 5.78
N ALA A 27 13.63 -15.68 5.78
CA ALA A 27 12.97 -16.15 4.56
C ALA A 27 11.89 -15.17 4.05
N ALA A 28 11.09 -14.58 4.94
CA ALA A 28 9.93 -13.78 4.52
C ALA A 28 10.30 -12.49 3.77
N ALA A 29 11.46 -11.89 4.03
CA ALA A 29 11.89 -10.65 3.37
C ALA A 29 12.87 -10.85 2.19
N MET A 30 13.48 -12.04 2.03
CA MET A 30 14.49 -12.29 0.99
C MET A 30 14.34 -13.61 0.20
N SER A 31 13.36 -14.47 0.50
CA SER A 31 13.15 -15.73 -0.24
C SER A 31 11.82 -15.80 -0.99
N GLY A 32 11.43 -14.70 -1.63
CA GLY A 32 10.71 -14.85 -2.89
C GLY A 32 11.73 -15.29 -3.94
N GLU A 33 11.60 -16.49 -4.51
CA GLU A 33 12.31 -16.78 -5.78
C GLU A 33 12.05 -15.58 -6.71
N LYS A 34 13.12 -14.88 -7.14
CA LYS A 34 12.96 -13.80 -8.11
C LYS A 34 12.19 -14.36 -9.29
N ALA A 35 11.12 -13.67 -9.70
CA ALA A 35 10.32 -14.08 -10.84
C ALA A 35 11.24 -14.32 -12.05
N LYS A 36 11.36 -15.58 -12.49
CA LYS A 36 12.27 -15.99 -13.57
C LYS A 36 11.92 -15.28 -14.89
N ASP A 37 10.65 -14.92 -15.08
CA ASP A 37 10.15 -14.11 -16.19
C ASP A 37 8.93 -13.26 -15.76
N PHE A 38 9.20 -12.10 -15.16
CA PHE A 38 8.13 -11.18 -14.71
C PHE A 38 7.29 -10.65 -15.88
N LYS A 39 7.94 -10.23 -16.98
CA LYS A 39 7.28 -9.60 -18.13
C LYS A 39 6.39 -10.59 -18.88
N GLY A 40 6.86 -11.82 -19.10
CA GLY A 40 6.07 -12.86 -19.74
C GLY A 40 4.89 -13.31 -18.87
N THR A 41 5.09 -13.42 -17.56
CA THR A 41 4.01 -13.74 -16.61
C THR A 41 2.92 -12.68 -16.62
N LEU A 42 3.30 -11.39 -16.59
CA LEU A 42 2.35 -10.29 -16.66
C LEU A 42 1.57 -10.28 -17.99
N LYS A 43 2.24 -10.54 -19.12
CA LYS A 43 1.58 -10.64 -20.43
C LYS A 43 0.57 -11.80 -20.48
N ARG A 44 0.91 -12.95 -19.91
CA ARG A 44 0.01 -14.12 -19.82
C ARG A 44 -1.21 -13.81 -18.97
N LEU A 45 -1.01 -13.17 -17.81
CA LEU A 45 -2.10 -12.74 -16.94
C LEU A 45 -3.03 -11.75 -17.67
N MET A 46 -2.48 -10.71 -18.30
CA MET A 46 -3.26 -9.76 -19.09
C MET A 46 -4.06 -10.43 -20.22
N THR A 47 -3.48 -11.46 -20.85
CA THR A 47 -4.18 -12.24 -21.88
C THR A 47 -5.31 -13.07 -21.27
N TYR A 48 -5.09 -13.66 -20.09
CA TYR A 48 -6.09 -14.44 -19.35
C TYR A 48 -7.26 -13.56 -18.85
N LEU A 49 -6.98 -12.31 -18.50
CA LEU A 49 -7.97 -11.32 -18.08
C LEU A 49 -8.76 -10.70 -19.23
N LYS A 50 -8.38 -10.94 -20.49
CA LYS A 50 -9.04 -10.36 -21.68
C LYS A 50 -10.56 -10.60 -21.73
N PRO A 51 -11.12 -11.77 -21.34
CA PRO A 51 -12.57 -11.97 -21.26
C PRO A 51 -13.25 -11.04 -20.24
N GLN A 52 -12.52 -10.53 -19.25
CA GLN A 52 -12.98 -9.61 -18.21
C GLN A 52 -12.64 -8.14 -18.52
N ALA A 53 -12.27 -7.81 -19.76
CA ALA A 53 -11.84 -6.46 -20.13
C ALA A 53 -12.93 -5.39 -19.90
N PHE A 54 -14.19 -5.71 -20.17
CA PHE A 54 -15.29 -4.76 -19.98
C PHE A 54 -15.56 -4.44 -18.50
N PRO A 55 -15.74 -5.42 -17.60
CA PRO A 55 -15.79 -5.15 -16.17
C PRO A 55 -14.55 -4.41 -15.63
N MET A 56 -13.35 -4.71 -16.13
CA MET A 56 -12.15 -3.97 -15.75
C MET A 56 -12.19 -2.50 -16.19
N LEU A 57 -12.76 -2.20 -17.37
CA LEU A 57 -12.96 -0.81 -17.79
C LEU A 57 -13.93 -0.08 -16.86
N LEU A 58 -15.02 -0.73 -16.45
CA LEU A 58 -15.97 -0.17 -15.47
C LEU A 58 -15.29 0.11 -14.13
N VAL A 59 -14.44 -0.80 -13.64
CA VAL A 59 -13.62 -0.58 -12.43
C VAL A 59 -12.81 0.70 -12.56
N ILE A 60 -12.11 0.91 -13.68
CA ILE A 60 -11.31 2.14 -13.90
C ILE A 60 -12.21 3.39 -13.89
N ILE A 61 -13.35 3.36 -14.58
CA ILE A 61 -14.28 4.49 -14.65
C ILE A 61 -14.83 4.83 -13.27
N PHE A 62 -15.32 3.84 -12.52
CA PHE A 62 -15.86 4.05 -11.18
C PHE A 62 -14.78 4.55 -10.21
N THR A 63 -13.54 4.06 -10.31
CA THR A 63 -12.41 4.60 -9.54
C THR A 63 -12.20 6.08 -9.84
N ILE A 64 -12.13 6.48 -11.12
CA ILE A 64 -11.88 7.88 -11.50
C ILE A 64 -12.98 8.81 -10.99
N ILE A 65 -14.25 8.39 -11.12
CA ILE A 65 -15.41 9.16 -10.65
C ILE A 65 -15.37 9.31 -9.12
N SER A 66 -15.21 8.20 -8.39
CA SER A 66 -15.09 8.18 -6.92
C SER A 66 -13.97 9.10 -6.43
N VAL A 67 -12.80 8.99 -7.05
CA VAL A 67 -11.61 9.77 -6.70
C VAL A 67 -11.84 11.26 -6.98
N THR A 68 -12.50 11.62 -8.09
CA THR A 68 -12.81 13.02 -8.39
C THR A 68 -13.71 13.64 -7.32
N PHE A 69 -14.77 12.95 -6.88
CA PHE A 69 -15.61 13.42 -5.77
C PHE A 69 -14.82 13.56 -4.46
N THR A 70 -13.96 12.58 -4.15
CA THR A 70 -13.13 12.61 -2.95
C THR A 70 -12.18 13.81 -2.97
N ILE A 71 -11.54 14.08 -4.11
CA ILE A 71 -10.57 15.18 -4.27
C ILE A 71 -11.29 16.54 -4.23
N MET A 72 -12.53 16.66 -4.72
CA MET A 72 -13.29 17.91 -4.65
C MET A 72 -13.62 18.34 -3.20
N SER A 73 -13.61 17.40 -2.27
CA SER A 73 -14.07 17.61 -0.89
C SER A 73 -13.20 18.59 -0.08
N PRO A 74 -11.86 18.52 -0.08
CA PRO A 74 -10.99 19.53 0.54
C PRO A 74 -11.27 20.98 0.11
N LYS A 75 -11.54 21.21 -1.18
CA LYS A 75 -11.89 22.55 -1.69
C LYS A 75 -13.21 23.05 -1.09
N MET A 76 -14.19 22.16 -0.94
CA MET A 76 -15.47 22.50 -0.32
C MET A 76 -15.35 22.70 1.18
N MET A 77 -14.56 21.89 1.86
CA MET A 77 -14.23 22.07 3.27
C MET A 77 -13.57 23.44 3.49
N GLY A 78 -12.62 23.84 2.64
CA GLY A 78 -12.01 25.18 2.71
C GLY A 78 -13.03 26.31 2.60
N ARG A 79 -14.03 26.19 1.71
CA ARG A 79 -15.13 27.18 1.61
C ARG A 79 -16.02 27.21 2.84
N ALA A 80 -16.33 26.06 3.43
CA ALA A 80 -17.11 25.97 4.67
C ALA A 80 -16.35 26.62 5.84
N THR A 81 -15.06 26.34 5.98
CA THR A 81 -14.19 27.00 6.97
C THR A 81 -14.13 28.51 6.75
N ASN A 82 -13.97 28.97 5.51
CA ASN A 82 -13.97 30.40 5.21
C ASN A 82 -15.29 31.05 5.61
N LYS A 83 -16.45 30.46 5.27
CA LYS A 83 -17.76 31.00 5.64
C LYS A 83 -17.99 31.05 7.15
N LEU A 84 -17.55 30.02 7.86
CA LEU A 84 -17.61 30.00 9.33
C LEU A 84 -16.72 31.10 9.92
N PHE A 85 -15.48 31.23 9.45
CA PHE A 85 -14.51 32.19 9.94
C PHE A 85 -14.92 33.64 9.63
N GLU A 86 -15.35 33.90 8.39
CA GLU A 86 -15.93 35.17 7.93
C GLU A 86 -17.10 35.60 8.83
N GLY A 87 -18.00 34.68 9.15
CA GLY A 87 -19.15 34.96 10.02
C GLY A 87 -18.77 35.25 11.48
N ILE A 88 -17.76 34.57 12.03
CA ILE A 88 -17.25 34.82 13.38
C ILE A 88 -16.58 36.20 13.45
N ILE A 89 -15.74 36.53 12.47
CA ILE A 89 -15.10 37.87 12.41
C ILE A 89 -16.15 38.95 12.22
N SER A 90 -17.08 38.75 11.28
CA SER A 90 -18.16 39.70 10.97
C SER A 90 -18.98 40.07 12.21
N LYS A 91 -19.24 39.11 13.10
CA LYS A 91 -19.96 39.33 14.38
C LYS A 91 -19.23 40.28 15.33
N ASN A 92 -17.90 40.26 15.32
CA ASN A 92 -17.07 41.06 16.23
C ASN A 92 -16.78 42.47 15.70
N LEU A 93 -17.16 42.77 14.46
CA LEU A 93 -16.99 44.09 13.87
C LEU A 93 -18.17 45.01 14.19
N PRO A 94 -17.94 46.34 14.25
CA PRO A 94 -19.00 47.30 14.57
C PRO A 94 -20.15 47.23 13.55
N ALA A 95 -21.36 46.97 14.03
CA ALA A 95 -22.55 46.93 13.18
C ALA A 95 -22.79 48.30 12.51
N GLY A 96 -23.28 48.27 11.27
CA GLY A 96 -23.59 49.49 10.50
C GLY A 96 -22.38 50.18 9.86
N THR A 97 -21.17 49.63 10.00
CA THR A 97 -19.98 50.08 9.27
C THR A 97 -19.79 49.32 7.96
N THR A 98 -19.21 49.96 6.96
CA THR A 98 -18.82 49.27 5.72
C THR A 98 -17.47 48.56 5.89
N LYS A 99 -17.20 47.53 5.08
CA LYS A 99 -15.92 46.82 5.06
C LYS A 99 -14.74 47.79 4.90
N ASP A 100 -14.87 48.79 4.03
CA ASP A 100 -13.83 49.78 3.77
C ASP A 100 -13.58 50.70 4.98
N GLN A 101 -14.64 51.10 5.68
CA GLN A 101 -14.53 51.88 6.92
C GLN A 101 -13.79 51.11 8.01
N VAL A 102 -14.09 49.81 8.16
CA VAL A 102 -13.37 48.93 9.09
C VAL A 102 -11.90 48.82 8.70
N ILE A 103 -11.59 48.59 7.42
CA ILE A 103 -10.21 48.48 6.94
C ILE A 103 -9.43 49.78 7.21
N GLN A 104 -10.02 50.95 6.92
CA GLN A 104 -9.39 52.23 7.19
C GLN A 104 -9.18 52.45 8.70
N MET A 105 -10.17 52.12 9.54
CA MET A 105 -10.06 52.20 10.99
C MET A 105 -8.91 51.34 11.52
N LEU A 106 -8.76 50.12 11.01
CA LEU A 106 -7.69 49.20 11.40
C LEU A 106 -6.31 49.69 10.97
N LYS A 107 -6.19 50.23 9.75
CA LYS A 107 -4.94 50.83 9.26
C LYS A 107 -4.55 52.04 10.11
N LEU A 108 -5.50 52.89 10.50
CA LEU A 108 -5.27 54.04 11.39
C LEU A 108 -4.86 53.63 12.82
N ARG A 109 -5.29 52.46 13.29
CA ARG A 109 -4.85 51.88 14.58
C ARG A 109 -3.48 51.20 14.51
N GLY A 110 -2.86 51.13 13.33
CA GLY A 110 -1.59 50.43 13.11
C GLY A 110 -1.74 48.92 12.89
N GLU A 111 -2.96 48.39 12.81
CA GLU A 111 -3.25 46.96 12.64
C GLU A 111 -3.27 46.54 11.16
N ASN A 112 -2.19 46.86 10.43
CA ASN A 112 -2.13 46.67 8.97
C ASN A 112 -2.32 45.21 8.53
N GLN A 113 -1.74 44.24 9.26
CA GLN A 113 -1.89 42.82 8.94
C GLN A 113 -3.35 42.33 9.07
N PHE A 114 -4.06 42.81 10.09
CA PHE A 114 -5.46 42.45 10.30
C PHE A 114 -6.36 43.12 9.24
N ALA A 115 -6.04 44.37 8.87
CA ALA A 115 -6.70 45.08 7.78
C ALA A 115 -6.52 44.36 6.43
N ASP A 116 -5.30 43.89 6.12
CA ASP A 116 -5.01 43.15 4.89
C ASP A 116 -5.72 41.79 4.89
N MET A 117 -5.77 41.10 6.03
CA MET A 117 -6.53 39.86 6.17
C MET A 117 -8.03 40.06 5.90
N ILE A 118 -8.66 41.06 6.53
CA ILE A 118 -10.09 41.39 6.33
C ILE A 118 -10.36 41.81 4.88
N SER A 119 -9.41 42.48 4.23
CA SER A 119 -9.56 42.91 2.84
C SER A 119 -9.80 41.73 1.88
N ALA A 120 -9.20 40.57 2.14
CA ALA A 120 -9.32 39.37 1.34
C ALA A 120 -10.57 38.51 1.65
N MET A 121 -11.34 38.84 2.70
CA MET A 121 -12.49 38.05 3.18
C MET A 121 -13.83 38.68 2.79
N ASP A 122 -14.87 37.86 2.60
CA ASP A 122 -16.24 38.35 2.38
C ASP A 122 -16.96 38.58 3.72
N ILE A 123 -16.68 39.75 4.32
CA ILE A 123 -17.16 40.13 5.65
C ILE A 123 -18.31 41.13 5.55
N THR A 124 -19.33 40.94 6.39
CA THR A 124 -20.44 41.90 6.55
C THR A 124 -20.52 42.35 8.01
N PRO A 125 -19.96 43.53 8.37
CA PRO A 125 -19.84 43.95 9.77
C PRO A 125 -21.18 43.90 10.53
N GLY A 126 -21.15 43.27 11.71
CA GLY A 126 -22.32 43.09 12.58
C GLY A 126 -23.23 41.91 12.22
N LYS A 127 -23.01 41.21 11.10
CA LYS A 127 -23.72 39.96 10.81
C LYS A 127 -22.93 38.76 11.35
N GLY A 128 -23.63 37.85 12.02
CA GLY A 128 -23.05 36.59 12.48
C GLY A 128 -22.86 35.56 11.35
N VAL A 129 -22.54 34.34 11.74
CA VAL A 129 -22.43 33.20 10.81
C VAL A 129 -23.76 32.96 10.09
N ASP A 130 -23.71 32.89 8.77
CA ASP A 130 -24.85 32.43 7.96
C ASP A 130 -24.95 30.91 8.03
N PHE A 131 -25.71 30.42 9.02
CA PHE A 131 -25.92 29.00 9.25
C PHE A 131 -26.67 28.32 8.09
N ASN A 132 -27.50 29.05 7.34
CA ASN A 132 -28.21 28.49 6.20
C ASN A 132 -27.24 28.23 5.05
N ALA A 133 -26.39 29.20 4.70
CA ALA A 133 -25.36 29.02 3.69
C ALA A 133 -24.37 27.90 4.09
N LEU A 134 -23.98 27.86 5.37
CA LEU A 134 -23.12 26.80 5.90
C LEU A 134 -23.78 25.41 5.80
N LEU A 135 -25.06 25.30 6.18
CA LEU A 135 -25.81 24.04 6.07
C LEU A 135 -25.86 23.53 4.62
N HIS A 136 -26.12 24.41 3.64
CA HIS A 136 -26.14 24.03 2.22
C HIS A 136 -24.77 23.51 1.74
N LEU A 137 -23.67 24.15 2.18
CA LEU A 137 -22.31 23.68 1.88
C LEU A 137 -22.04 22.31 2.49
N LEU A 138 -22.43 22.09 3.75
CA LEU A 138 -22.26 20.81 4.45
C LEU A 138 -23.11 19.70 3.83
N LEU A 139 -24.36 19.99 3.44
CA LEU A 139 -25.22 19.04 2.75
C LEU A 139 -24.66 18.67 1.37
N THR A 140 -24.13 19.65 0.62
CA THR A 140 -23.48 19.36 -0.67
C THR A 140 -22.25 18.47 -0.47
N LEU A 141 -21.45 18.73 0.56
CA LEU A 141 -20.28 17.93 0.91
C LEU A 141 -20.68 16.50 1.33
N LEU A 142 -21.77 16.35 2.09
CA LEU A 142 -22.34 15.05 2.44
C LEU A 142 -22.74 14.26 1.18
N VAL A 143 -23.47 14.90 0.25
CA VAL A 143 -23.88 14.27 -1.02
C VAL A 143 -22.67 13.81 -1.83
N ILE A 144 -21.61 14.63 -1.90
CA ILE A 144 -20.37 14.27 -2.60
C ILE A 144 -19.71 13.04 -1.98
N TYR A 145 -19.66 12.94 -0.65
CA TYR A 145 -19.12 11.75 0.01
C TYR A 145 -19.98 10.51 -0.21
N ILE A 146 -21.31 10.64 -0.20
CA ILE A 146 -22.22 9.53 -0.50
C ILE A 146 -22.00 9.05 -1.93
N LEU A 147 -21.88 9.95 -2.90
CA LEU A 147 -21.60 9.61 -4.29
C LEU A 147 -20.22 8.95 -4.43
N ALA A 148 -19.18 9.49 -3.80
CA ALA A 148 -17.85 8.89 -3.79
C ALA A 148 -17.90 7.46 -3.23
N ALA A 149 -18.53 7.26 -2.07
CA ALA A 149 -18.68 5.96 -1.43
C ALA A 149 -19.48 4.98 -2.30
N PHE A 150 -20.54 5.45 -2.96
CA PHE A 150 -21.34 4.64 -3.88
C PHE A 150 -20.52 4.14 -5.08
N PHE A 151 -19.78 5.02 -5.75
CA PHE A 151 -18.93 4.61 -6.87
C PHE A 151 -17.75 3.74 -6.42
N GLN A 152 -17.20 3.99 -5.23
CA GLN A 152 -16.18 3.13 -4.62
C GLN A 152 -16.72 1.73 -4.34
N TRP A 153 -17.94 1.64 -3.82
CA TRP A 153 -18.61 0.36 -3.58
C TRP A 153 -18.87 -0.37 -4.90
N LEU A 154 -19.37 0.33 -5.92
CA LEU A 154 -19.64 -0.26 -7.24
C LEU A 154 -18.36 -0.76 -7.93
N GLN A 155 -17.27 0.00 -7.79
CA GLN A 155 -15.93 -0.42 -8.20
C GLN A 155 -15.50 -1.71 -7.50
N GLN A 156 -15.64 -1.76 -6.17
CA GLN A 156 -15.20 -2.91 -5.38
C GLN A 156 -16.04 -4.16 -5.66
N TYR A 157 -17.35 -3.99 -5.80
CA TYR A 157 -18.28 -5.06 -6.16
C TYR A 157 -17.95 -5.63 -7.55
N THR A 158 -17.75 -4.76 -8.53
CA THR A 158 -17.39 -5.17 -9.91
C THR A 158 -16.05 -5.92 -9.93
N MET A 159 -15.04 -5.40 -9.21
CA MET A 159 -13.72 -6.05 -9.14
C MET A 159 -13.78 -7.41 -8.42
N ALA A 160 -14.58 -7.53 -7.36
CA ALA A 160 -14.79 -8.81 -6.70
C ALA A 160 -15.35 -9.86 -7.67
N GLY A 161 -16.35 -9.49 -8.48
CA GLY A 161 -16.87 -10.36 -9.54
C GLY A 161 -15.80 -10.77 -10.56
N VAL A 162 -14.95 -9.84 -11.01
CA VAL A 162 -13.83 -10.13 -11.92
C VAL A 162 -12.86 -11.14 -11.29
N ALA A 163 -12.40 -10.87 -10.06
CA ALA A 163 -11.43 -11.72 -9.39
C ALA A 163 -11.97 -13.14 -9.17
N GLN A 164 -13.22 -13.27 -8.72
CA GLN A 164 -13.85 -14.58 -8.49
C GLN A 164 -14.04 -15.37 -9.79
N ASN A 165 -14.45 -14.72 -10.87
CA ASN A 165 -14.55 -15.37 -12.19
C ASN A 165 -13.20 -15.87 -12.69
N VAL A 166 -12.12 -15.10 -12.49
CA VAL A 166 -10.76 -15.49 -12.88
C VAL A 166 -10.29 -16.69 -12.06
N VAL A 167 -10.52 -16.67 -10.75
CA VAL A 167 -10.18 -17.78 -9.84
C VAL A 167 -10.93 -19.05 -10.20
N TYR A 168 -12.24 -18.95 -10.45
CA TYR A 168 -13.06 -20.07 -10.85
C TYR A 168 -12.50 -20.76 -12.10
N ASN A 169 -12.19 -19.96 -13.14
CA ASN A 169 -11.59 -20.49 -14.37
C ASN A 169 -10.21 -21.07 -14.11
N LEU A 170 -9.38 -20.42 -13.29
CA LEU A 170 -8.02 -20.90 -13.00
C LEU A 170 -8.04 -22.22 -12.26
N ARG A 171 -8.90 -22.38 -11.25
CA ARG A 171 -9.07 -23.66 -10.53
C ARG A 171 -9.55 -24.76 -11.48
N ARG A 172 -10.52 -24.45 -12.35
CA ARG A 172 -11.01 -25.41 -13.36
C ARG A 172 -9.91 -25.82 -14.34
N ASP A 173 -9.10 -24.88 -14.80
CA ASP A 173 -8.01 -25.15 -15.75
C ASP A 173 -6.89 -25.96 -15.09
N VAL A 174 -6.58 -25.68 -13.82
CA VAL A 174 -5.63 -26.45 -13.01
C VAL A 174 -6.13 -27.88 -12.78
N ASP A 175 -7.38 -28.05 -12.36
CA ASP A 175 -7.99 -29.37 -12.13
C ASP A 175 -8.00 -30.23 -13.41
N ASN A 176 -8.44 -29.65 -14.53
CA ASN A 176 -8.40 -30.29 -15.85
C ASN A 176 -6.99 -30.66 -16.31
N LYS A 177 -5.98 -29.91 -15.88
CA LYS A 177 -4.58 -30.21 -16.20
C LYS A 177 -4.07 -31.35 -15.33
N LEU A 178 -4.33 -31.30 -14.02
CA LEU A 178 -3.92 -32.33 -13.08
C LEU A 178 -4.44 -33.70 -13.50
N SER A 179 -5.71 -33.83 -13.88
CA SER A 179 -6.30 -35.12 -14.30
C SER A 179 -5.64 -35.77 -15.53
N LYS A 180 -4.81 -35.03 -16.28
CA LYS A 180 -4.11 -35.50 -17.49
C LYS A 180 -2.60 -35.67 -17.30
N LEU A 181 -2.06 -35.39 -16.12
CA LEU A 181 -0.62 -35.51 -15.88
C LEU A 181 -0.21 -36.98 -15.68
N PRO A 182 0.96 -37.40 -16.19
CA PRO A 182 1.44 -38.76 -16.01
C PRO A 182 1.82 -39.02 -14.55
N LEU A 183 1.75 -40.27 -14.11
CA LEU A 183 2.08 -40.68 -12.73
C LEU A 183 3.46 -40.19 -12.27
N LYS A 184 4.44 -40.21 -13.17
CA LYS A 184 5.81 -39.69 -12.94
C LYS A 184 5.84 -38.24 -12.45
N TYR A 185 4.87 -37.40 -12.80
CA TYR A 185 4.79 -36.03 -12.29
C TYR A 185 4.49 -36.03 -10.79
N TYR A 186 3.54 -36.88 -10.36
CA TYR A 186 3.14 -37.03 -8.96
C TYR A 186 4.23 -37.68 -8.10
N ASP A 187 5.03 -38.59 -8.66
CA ASP A 187 6.15 -39.22 -7.92
C ASP A 187 7.29 -38.23 -7.63
N ASN A 188 7.42 -37.18 -8.44
CA ASN A 188 8.50 -36.19 -8.33
C ASN A 188 8.11 -34.90 -7.58
N HIS A 189 6.85 -34.76 -7.17
CA HIS A 189 6.36 -33.60 -6.43
C HIS A 189 5.66 -34.04 -5.15
N SER A 190 5.83 -33.29 -4.07
CA SER A 190 5.10 -33.62 -2.84
C SER A 190 3.60 -33.33 -3.03
N HIS A 191 2.76 -34.18 -2.43
CA HIS A 191 1.32 -33.98 -2.46
C HIS A 191 0.91 -32.58 -1.93
N GLY A 192 1.61 -32.10 -0.89
CA GLY A 192 1.41 -30.77 -0.32
C GLY A 192 1.76 -29.62 -1.27
N ASP A 193 2.80 -29.75 -2.11
CA ASP A 193 3.15 -28.72 -3.11
C ASP A 193 2.05 -28.57 -4.16
N ILE A 194 1.51 -29.70 -4.65
CA ILE A 194 0.39 -29.69 -5.60
C ILE A 194 -0.85 -29.03 -4.98
N LEU A 195 -1.22 -29.43 -3.75
CA LEU A 195 -2.38 -28.87 -3.08
C LEU A 195 -2.23 -27.36 -2.83
N SER A 196 -1.04 -26.92 -2.37
CA SER A 196 -0.77 -25.49 -2.13
C SER A 196 -0.84 -24.65 -3.41
N ARG A 197 -0.39 -25.18 -4.55
CA ARG A 197 -0.49 -24.47 -5.83
C ARG A 197 -1.94 -24.32 -6.32
N VAL A 198 -2.78 -25.31 -6.06
CA VAL A 198 -4.20 -25.30 -6.48
C VAL A 198 -5.04 -24.40 -5.57
N THR A 199 -4.69 -24.35 -4.29
CA THR A 199 -5.41 -23.61 -3.26
C THR A 199 -4.78 -22.23 -3.04
N ASN A 200 -3.66 -22.18 -2.32
CA ASN A 200 -3.01 -20.95 -1.89
C ASN A 200 -2.53 -20.06 -3.05
N ASP A 201 -1.86 -20.61 -4.08
CA ASP A 201 -1.35 -19.76 -5.17
C ASP A 201 -2.49 -19.14 -5.99
N VAL A 202 -3.55 -19.91 -6.24
CA VAL A 202 -4.74 -19.43 -6.95
C VAL A 202 -5.47 -18.37 -6.12
N ASP A 203 -5.54 -18.54 -4.80
CA ASP A 203 -6.13 -17.54 -3.89
C ASP A 203 -5.27 -16.28 -3.78
N ASN A 204 -3.95 -16.42 -3.77
CA ASN A 204 -3.03 -15.29 -3.84
C ASN A 204 -3.21 -14.49 -5.13
N ILE A 205 -3.47 -15.16 -6.26
CA ILE A 205 -3.82 -14.49 -7.53
C ILE A 205 -5.15 -13.73 -7.37
N ALA A 206 -6.17 -14.34 -6.75
CA ALA A 206 -7.45 -13.68 -6.47
C ALA A 206 -7.26 -12.36 -5.72
N HIS A 207 -6.52 -12.44 -4.61
CA HIS A 207 -6.27 -11.31 -3.73
C HIS A 207 -5.48 -10.22 -4.44
N THR A 208 -4.44 -10.60 -5.19
CA THR A 208 -3.61 -9.67 -5.98
C THR A 208 -4.44 -8.93 -7.03
N LEU A 209 -5.32 -9.65 -7.75
CA LEU A 209 -6.22 -9.02 -8.72
C LEU A 209 -7.17 -8.05 -8.01
N GLN A 210 -7.81 -8.47 -6.92
CA GLN A 210 -8.83 -7.66 -6.27
C GLN A 210 -8.27 -6.42 -5.55
N GLN A 211 -7.14 -6.55 -4.85
CA GLN A 211 -6.56 -5.49 -4.03
C GLN A 211 -5.48 -4.70 -4.78
N THR A 212 -4.45 -5.36 -5.28
CA THR A 212 -3.27 -4.66 -5.80
C THR A 212 -3.59 -3.87 -7.07
N ILE A 213 -4.38 -4.44 -7.99
CA ILE A 213 -4.75 -3.73 -9.23
C ILE A 213 -5.63 -2.52 -8.91
N THR A 214 -6.63 -2.67 -8.04
CA THR A 214 -7.53 -1.57 -7.67
C THR A 214 -6.77 -0.46 -6.94
N GLN A 215 -5.85 -0.81 -6.04
CA GLN A 215 -4.97 0.13 -5.37
C GLN A 215 -4.07 0.89 -6.36
N ILE A 216 -3.49 0.23 -7.36
CA ILE A 216 -2.67 0.90 -8.37
C ILE A 216 -3.50 1.89 -9.16
N VAL A 217 -4.67 1.48 -9.66
CA VAL A 217 -5.57 2.37 -10.41
C VAL A 217 -6.01 3.55 -9.55
N HIS A 218 -6.38 3.30 -8.29
CA HIS A 218 -6.77 4.32 -7.33
C HIS A 218 -5.63 5.27 -6.99
N ALA A 219 -4.41 4.77 -6.77
CA ALA A 219 -3.23 5.58 -6.49
C ALA A 219 -2.89 6.48 -7.68
N ILE A 220 -2.90 5.95 -8.90
CA ILE A 220 -2.68 6.75 -10.12
C ILE A 220 -3.78 7.81 -10.26
N ALA A 221 -5.05 7.45 -10.10
CA ALA A 221 -6.16 8.39 -10.18
C ALA A 221 -6.05 9.49 -9.11
N ILE A 222 -5.66 9.15 -7.88
CA ILE A 222 -5.44 10.13 -6.82
C ILE A 222 -4.29 11.07 -7.17
N VAL A 223 -3.14 10.52 -7.57
CA VAL A 223 -1.96 11.34 -7.89
C VAL A 223 -2.29 12.31 -9.02
N VAL A 224 -2.86 11.81 -10.12
CA VAL A 224 -3.23 12.64 -11.27
C VAL A 224 -4.30 13.66 -10.90
N GLY A 225 -5.38 13.22 -10.23
CA GLY A 225 -6.49 14.11 -9.87
C GLY A 225 -6.09 15.20 -8.87
N VAL A 226 -5.28 14.86 -7.86
CA VAL A 226 -4.79 15.82 -6.86
C VAL A 226 -3.85 16.83 -7.52
N LEU A 227 -2.93 16.40 -8.40
CA LEU A 227 -2.07 17.31 -9.13
C LEU A 227 -2.88 18.29 -9.99
N ILE A 228 -3.85 17.80 -10.77
CA ILE A 228 -4.74 18.64 -11.57
C ILE A 228 -5.44 19.66 -10.68
N MET A 229 -5.98 19.24 -9.54
CA MET A 229 -6.65 20.13 -8.59
C MET A 229 -5.71 21.17 -8.00
N MET A 230 -4.53 20.75 -7.55
CA MET A 230 -3.54 21.64 -6.91
C MET A 230 -3.14 22.77 -7.87
N PHE A 231 -2.75 22.42 -9.10
CA PHE A 231 -2.39 23.41 -10.13
C PHE A 231 -3.58 24.30 -10.53
N SER A 232 -4.82 23.76 -10.48
CA SER A 232 -6.03 24.55 -10.73
C SER A 232 -6.36 25.54 -9.61
N ILE A 233 -5.91 25.31 -8.37
CA ILE A 233 -6.13 26.22 -7.23
C ILE A 233 -5.02 27.27 -7.14
N SER A 234 -3.75 26.83 -7.12
CA SER A 234 -2.60 27.73 -7.06
C SER A 234 -1.34 27.05 -7.60
N PRO A 235 -0.85 27.44 -8.79
CA PRO A 235 0.40 26.92 -9.35
C PRO A 235 1.63 27.15 -8.46
N LEU A 236 1.72 28.31 -7.78
CA LEU A 236 2.87 28.66 -6.94
C LEU A 236 3.05 27.70 -5.77
N LEU A 237 2.02 27.58 -4.92
CA LEU A 237 1.97 26.62 -3.80
C LEU A 237 2.15 25.16 -4.26
N SER A 238 1.67 24.83 -5.46
CA SER A 238 1.81 23.49 -6.03
C SER A 238 3.27 23.14 -6.34
N TRP A 239 4.02 24.06 -6.98
CA TRP A 239 5.44 23.85 -7.23
C TRP A 239 6.26 23.75 -5.95
N ILE A 240 5.96 24.59 -4.96
CA ILE A 240 6.60 24.52 -3.63
C ILE A 240 6.34 23.15 -3.01
N SER A 241 5.09 22.67 -3.03
CA SER A 241 4.72 21.36 -2.49
C SER A 241 5.40 20.20 -3.24
N LEU A 242 5.46 20.30 -4.57
CA LEU A 242 6.09 19.27 -5.42
C LEU A 242 7.60 19.20 -5.19
N ALA A 243 8.25 20.32 -4.87
CA ALA A 243 9.68 20.37 -4.53
C ALA A 243 9.99 19.73 -3.16
N ILE A 244 9.04 19.69 -2.23
CA ILE A 244 9.20 19.02 -0.94
C ILE A 244 9.28 17.50 -1.10
N ILE A 245 8.61 16.92 -2.11
CA ILE A 245 8.61 15.47 -2.35
C ILE A 245 10.02 14.90 -2.63
N PRO A 246 10.80 15.39 -3.62
CA PRO A 246 12.16 14.90 -3.87
C PRO A 246 13.09 15.20 -2.70
N LEU A 247 12.93 16.34 -2.01
CA LEU A 247 13.71 16.64 -0.81
C LEU A 247 13.45 15.60 0.29
N SER A 248 12.19 15.29 0.58
CA SER A 248 11.81 14.24 1.53
C SER A 248 12.35 12.89 1.10
N PHE A 249 12.26 12.56 -0.20
CA PHE A 249 12.78 11.31 -0.74
C PHE A 249 14.29 11.18 -0.54
N LEU A 250 15.06 12.24 -0.77
CA LEU A 250 16.51 12.25 -0.54
C LEU A 250 16.85 12.02 0.94
N VAL A 251 16.14 12.71 1.84
CA VAL A 251 16.34 12.53 3.29
C VAL A 251 16.00 11.11 3.72
N THR A 252 14.84 10.58 3.31
CA THR A 252 14.45 9.20 3.60
C THR A 252 15.44 8.19 3.03
N MET A 253 15.94 8.40 1.80
CA MET A 253 16.92 7.53 1.16
C MET A 253 18.27 7.53 1.89
N PHE A 254 18.70 8.70 2.39
CA PHE A 254 19.90 8.82 3.21
C PHE A 254 19.75 8.02 4.52
N ILE A 255 18.64 8.18 5.22
CA ILE A 255 18.33 7.45 6.45
C ILE A 255 18.27 5.94 6.16
N MET A 256 17.53 5.53 5.13
CA MET A 256 17.31 4.13 4.79
C MET A 256 18.61 3.39 4.46
N ARG A 257 19.50 4.01 3.68
CA ARG A 257 20.82 3.43 3.36
C ARG A 257 21.66 3.16 4.60
N ARG A 258 21.55 4.01 5.63
CA ARG A 258 22.23 3.82 6.90
C ARG A 258 21.53 2.77 7.76
N SER A 259 20.21 2.86 7.89
CA SER A 259 19.39 1.94 8.69
C SER A 259 19.47 0.51 8.19
N GLN A 260 19.53 0.29 6.87
CA GLN A 260 19.61 -1.05 6.28
C GLN A 260 20.81 -1.84 6.81
N LYS A 261 21.96 -1.20 7.06
CA LYS A 261 23.16 -1.85 7.62
C LYS A 261 22.90 -2.37 9.04
N TYR A 262 22.28 -1.54 9.88
CA TYR A 262 21.95 -1.92 11.26
C TYR A 262 20.84 -2.97 11.31
N PHE A 263 19.86 -2.89 10.41
CA PHE A 263 18.84 -3.94 10.28
C PHE A 263 19.48 -5.28 9.93
N ILE A 264 20.37 -5.33 8.94
CA ILE A 264 21.06 -6.58 8.57
C ILE A 264 21.84 -7.14 9.77
N ALA A 265 22.62 -6.31 10.45
CA ALA A 265 23.36 -6.74 11.64
C ALA A 265 22.44 -7.28 12.75
N GLN A 266 21.32 -6.59 13.03
CA GLN A 266 20.32 -7.02 14.00
C GLN A 266 19.69 -8.35 13.63
N TRP A 267 19.35 -8.55 12.35
CA TRP A 267 18.79 -9.80 11.83
C TRP A 267 19.78 -10.96 11.90
N ASP A 268 21.06 -10.69 11.68
CA ASP A 268 22.13 -11.68 11.78
C ASP A 268 22.29 -12.17 13.24
N SER A 269 22.34 -11.24 14.20
CA SER A 269 22.37 -11.57 15.64
C SER A 269 21.11 -12.30 16.09
N THR A 270 19.93 -11.86 15.65
CA THR A 270 18.65 -12.52 15.97
C THR A 270 18.60 -13.94 15.38
N GLY A 271 19.13 -14.13 14.18
CA GLY A 271 19.22 -15.45 13.56
C GLY A 271 20.17 -16.40 14.30
N ALA A 272 21.31 -15.89 14.78
CA ALA A 272 22.24 -16.67 15.59
C ALA A 272 21.60 -17.12 16.92
N LEU A 273 20.89 -16.19 17.59
CA LEU A 273 20.17 -16.48 18.83
C LEU A 273 19.08 -17.54 18.61
N ASN A 274 18.22 -17.35 17.61
CA ASN A 274 17.15 -18.31 17.31
C ASN A 274 17.71 -19.68 16.91
N GLY A 275 18.81 -19.72 16.16
CA GLY A 275 19.48 -20.99 15.83
C GLY A 275 19.98 -21.72 17.08
N HIS A 276 20.57 -20.99 18.03
CA HIS A 276 21.00 -21.57 19.30
C HIS A 276 19.82 -22.09 20.14
N ILE A 277 18.71 -21.35 20.18
CA ILE A 277 17.47 -21.77 20.83
C ILE A 277 16.97 -23.07 20.19
N GLU A 278 16.83 -23.12 18.87
CA GLU A 278 16.31 -24.29 18.13
C GLU A 278 17.18 -25.54 18.33
N GLU A 279 18.51 -25.39 18.28
CA GLU A 279 19.47 -26.48 18.54
C GLU A 279 19.36 -26.98 19.99
N THR A 280 19.26 -26.06 20.96
CA THR A 280 19.18 -26.41 22.38
C THR A 280 17.85 -27.05 22.75
N PHE A 281 16.73 -26.58 22.19
CA PHE A 281 15.41 -27.18 22.40
C PHE A 281 15.30 -28.55 21.73
N THR A 282 15.76 -28.69 20.48
CA THR A 282 15.76 -29.98 19.77
C THR A 282 16.70 -30.99 20.44
N GLY A 283 17.85 -30.51 20.91
CA GLY A 283 18.86 -31.30 21.62
C GLY A 283 18.66 -31.40 23.13
N HIS A 284 17.51 -30.97 23.67
CA HIS A 284 17.33 -30.82 25.13
C HIS A 284 17.58 -32.12 25.90
N ASN A 285 17.16 -33.26 25.34
CA ASN A 285 17.41 -34.57 25.93
C ASN A 285 18.92 -34.90 26.05
N ILE A 286 19.73 -34.47 25.07
CA ILE A 286 21.18 -34.64 25.08
C ILE A 286 21.81 -33.71 26.13
N VAL A 287 21.37 -32.45 26.18
CA VAL A 287 21.85 -31.48 27.17
C VAL A 287 21.55 -31.96 28.60
N GLY A 288 20.37 -32.54 28.83
CA GLY A 288 19.98 -33.15 30.10
C GLY A 288 20.77 -34.42 30.43
N ALA A 289 20.92 -35.34 29.48
CA ALA A 289 21.64 -36.61 29.69
C ALA A 289 23.12 -36.42 30.07
N PHE A 290 23.77 -35.36 29.55
CA PHE A 290 25.16 -35.04 29.85
C PHE A 290 25.35 -33.99 30.97
N ASN A 291 24.26 -33.59 31.64
CA ASN A 291 24.25 -32.58 32.71
C ASN A 291 24.95 -31.25 32.30
N GLN A 292 24.72 -30.77 31.07
CA GLN A 292 25.37 -29.57 30.50
C GLN A 292 24.48 -28.31 30.52
N GLN A 293 23.42 -28.30 31.32
CA GLN A 293 22.41 -27.24 31.32
C GLN A 293 23.00 -25.86 31.64
N ASP A 294 23.85 -25.75 32.66
CA ASP A 294 24.51 -24.49 33.03
C ASP A 294 25.42 -23.94 31.93
N LYS A 295 26.05 -24.82 31.14
CA LYS A 295 26.88 -24.40 30.00
C LYS A 295 26.04 -23.91 28.83
N ALA A 296 24.87 -24.50 28.61
CA ALA A 296 23.92 -24.02 27.60
C ALA A 296 23.39 -22.63 27.96
N ILE A 297 23.01 -22.41 29.24
CA ILE A 297 22.55 -21.09 29.74
C ILE A 297 23.66 -20.05 29.60
N LYS A 298 24.89 -20.35 30.05
CA LYS A 298 26.04 -19.44 29.90
C LYS A 298 26.40 -19.11 28.45
N ARG A 299 26.04 -19.97 27.49
CA ARG A 299 26.25 -19.73 26.05
C ARG A 299 25.13 -18.89 25.46
N PHE A 300 23.91 -19.01 25.98
CA PHE A 300 22.77 -18.17 25.63
C PHE A 300 22.93 -16.73 26.12
N ASP A 301 23.48 -16.53 27.32
CA ASP A 301 23.68 -15.19 27.93
C ASP A 301 24.84 -14.37 27.31
N LYS A 302 25.59 -14.95 26.36
CA LYS A 302 26.71 -14.31 25.66
C LYS A 302 26.28 -13.69 24.34
#